data_AF-A0A6P8GZ56-F1
#
_entry.id   AF-A0A6P8GZ56-F1
#
_cell.length_a   1.000
_cell.length_b   1.000
_cell.length_c   1.000
_cell.angle_alpha   90.00
_cell.angle_beta   90.00
_cell.angle_gamma   90.00
#
_symmetry.space_group_name_H-M   'P 1'
#
loop_
_entity.id
_entity.type
_entity.pdbx_description
1 polymer ?
#
loop_
_entity_poly.entity_id
_entity_poly.type
_entity_poly.pdbx_seq_one_letter_code
_entity_poly.pdbx_strand_id
1 'polypeptide(L)'
;PKVAEGVTTKIHLKRQKAKSHYDRHVKVLPDLEIGQEVRVAPNQRGKPWEVGNCKEKLSDRSYLVESNGELLRRNRQLLKPVDEAPKEPASDTQASPEADSARTPQVLPASEPAVNPPVLRRSQRVVKKPDRFT
;
A
#
# COMPACT_ATOMS: atom_id res chain seq x y z
N PRO A 1 32.52 -23.23 -0.27
CA PRO A 1 31.87 -22.51 -1.39
C PRO A 1 32.26 -21.02 -1.33
N LYS A 2 32.80 -20.43 -2.41
CA LYS A 2 33.24 -19.03 -2.43
C LYS A 2 32.23 -18.19 -3.21
N VAL A 3 31.63 -17.18 -2.57
CA VAL A 3 30.66 -16.28 -3.21
C VAL A 3 31.42 -15.36 -4.16
N ALA A 4 30.94 -15.20 -5.40
CA ALA A 4 31.57 -14.35 -6.39
C ALA A 4 31.55 -12.87 -5.96
N GLU A 5 32.65 -12.15 -6.21
CA GLU A 5 32.75 -10.74 -5.88
C GLU A 5 31.68 -9.89 -6.59
N GLY A 6 31.09 -8.95 -5.86
CA GLY A 6 30.03 -8.06 -6.38
C GLY A 6 28.61 -8.65 -6.41
N VAL A 7 28.40 -9.89 -5.97
CA VAL A 7 27.04 -10.44 -5.79
C VAL A 7 26.32 -9.76 -4.63
N THR A 8 27.02 -9.52 -3.52
CA THR A 8 26.48 -8.84 -2.33
C THR A 8 26.00 -7.44 -2.67
N THR A 9 26.81 -6.63 -3.37
CA THR A 9 26.47 -5.27 -3.78
C THR A 9 25.24 -5.22 -4.69
N LYS A 10 25.15 -6.13 -5.67
CA LYS A 10 23.96 -6.28 -6.54
C LYS A 10 22.72 -6.66 -5.74
N ILE A 11 22.84 -7.53 -4.74
CA ILE A 11 21.72 -7.90 -3.85
C ILE A 11 21.27 -6.68 -3.02
N HIS A 12 22.19 -5.92 -2.45
CA HIS A 12 21.87 -4.71 -1.69
C HIS A 12 21.15 -3.67 -2.55
N LEU A 13 21.63 -3.40 -3.76
CA LEU A 13 21.00 -2.44 -4.67
C LEU A 13 19.57 -2.85 -5.04
N LYS A 14 19.34 -4.15 -5.32
CA LYS A 14 18.00 -4.68 -5.60
C LYS A 14 17.06 -4.52 -4.40
N ARG A 15 17.55 -4.82 -3.18
CA ARG A 15 16.78 -4.65 -1.93
C ARG A 15 16.43 -3.19 -1.68
N GLN A 16 17.37 -2.27 -1.90
CA GLN A 16 17.14 -0.84 -1.73
C GLN A 16 16.09 -0.30 -2.72
N LYS A 17 16.17 -0.71 -4.00
CA LYS A 17 15.17 -0.34 -5.01
C LYS A 17 13.77 -0.90 -4.69
N ALA A 18 13.71 -2.14 -4.20
CA ALA A 18 12.45 -2.74 -3.76
C ALA A 18 11.86 -1.98 -2.56
N LYS A 19 12.69 -1.65 -1.56
CA LYS A 19 12.29 -0.84 -0.40
C LYS A 19 11.76 0.52 -0.81
N SER A 20 12.49 1.27 -1.65
CA SER A 20 12.05 2.60 -2.11
C SER A 20 10.77 2.56 -2.95
N HIS A 21 10.52 1.46 -3.67
CA HIS A 21 9.26 1.27 -4.38
C HIS A 21 8.09 0.96 -3.44
N TYR A 22 8.34 0.17 -2.40
CA TYR A 22 7.30 -0.19 -1.43
C TYR A 22 6.93 1.03 -0.56
N ASP A 23 7.94 1.71 -0.03
CA ASP A 23 7.76 2.82 0.91
C ASP A 23 7.13 4.07 0.28
N ARG A 24 7.18 4.19 -1.06
CA ARG A 24 6.67 5.35 -1.82
C ARG A 24 5.21 5.71 -1.54
N HIS A 25 4.38 4.73 -1.18
CA HIS A 25 2.96 4.93 -0.90
C HIS A 25 2.55 4.49 0.51
N VAL A 26 3.52 4.32 1.41
CA VAL A 26 3.25 3.94 2.79
C VAL A 26 2.75 5.16 3.56
N LYS A 27 1.52 5.06 4.08
CA LYS A 27 0.96 6.03 5.03
C LYS A 27 1.35 5.62 6.44
N VAL A 28 1.98 6.53 7.18
CA VAL A 28 2.27 6.32 8.61
C VAL A 28 0.99 6.59 9.37
N LEU A 29 0.39 5.54 9.93
CA LEU A 29 -0.78 5.69 10.80
C LEU A 29 -0.34 6.17 12.19
N PRO A 30 -1.11 7.04 12.87
CA PRO A 30 -0.81 7.47 14.23
C PRO A 30 -0.85 6.28 15.20
N ASP A 31 -0.04 6.33 16.25
CA ASP A 31 -0.07 5.34 17.32
C ASP A 31 -1.34 5.49 18.18
N LEU A 32 -1.77 4.39 18.78
CA LEU A 32 -2.95 4.33 19.63
C LEU A 32 -2.50 4.12 21.07
N GLU A 33 -3.11 4.84 21.99
CA GLU A 33 -2.77 4.71 23.41
C GLU A 33 -3.52 3.53 24.06
N ILE A 34 -2.88 2.92 25.06
CA ILE A 34 -3.50 1.85 25.84
C ILE A 34 -4.61 2.50 26.70
N GLY A 35 -5.83 1.97 26.59
CA GLY A 35 -7.04 2.52 27.22
C GLY A 35 -7.87 3.41 26.30
N GLN A 36 -7.39 3.73 25.09
CA GLN A 36 -8.15 4.55 24.14
C GLN A 36 -9.33 3.79 23.52
N GLU A 37 -10.45 4.49 23.37
CA GLU A 37 -11.62 4.00 22.66
C GLU A 37 -11.40 4.08 21.14
N VAL A 38 -11.58 2.94 20.47
CA VAL A 38 -11.33 2.77 19.04
C VAL A 38 -12.49 2.05 18.35
N ARG A 39 -12.77 2.42 17.11
CA ARG A 39 -13.61 1.63 16.20
C ARG A 39 -12.78 0.52 15.58
N VAL A 40 -13.25 -0.71 15.75
CA VAL A 40 -12.67 -1.95 15.26
C VAL A 40 -13.36 -2.38 13.97
N ALA A 41 -12.58 -2.61 12.92
CA ALA A 41 -13.11 -3.15 11.67
C ALA A 41 -13.58 -4.61 11.87
N PRO A 42 -14.74 -4.96 11.30
CA PRO A 42 -15.31 -6.30 11.45
C PRO A 42 -14.49 -7.34 10.69
N ASN A 43 -14.57 -8.59 11.15
CA ASN A 43 -13.95 -9.73 10.45
C ASN A 43 -14.62 -10.05 9.11
N GLN A 44 -15.94 -9.85 9.04
CA GLN A 44 -16.74 -10.18 7.87
C GLN A 44 -17.06 -8.93 7.08
N ARG A 45 -16.97 -9.03 5.75
CA ARG A 45 -17.36 -7.94 4.84
C ARG A 45 -18.86 -7.67 4.98
N GLY A 46 -19.24 -6.40 5.08
CA GLY A 46 -20.63 -5.95 5.18
C GLY A 46 -21.15 -5.69 6.59
N LYS A 47 -20.37 -6.03 7.63
CA LYS A 47 -20.71 -5.65 9.00
C LYS A 47 -20.31 -4.20 9.30
N PRO A 48 -20.96 -3.53 10.26
CA PRO A 48 -20.52 -2.23 10.74
C PRO A 48 -19.19 -2.35 11.52
N TRP A 49 -18.53 -1.20 11.70
CA TRP A 49 -17.40 -1.09 12.62
C TRP A 49 -17.93 -1.10 14.05
N GLU A 50 -17.30 -1.87 14.91
CA GLU A 50 -17.69 -2.02 16.31
C GLU A 50 -16.84 -1.10 17.18
N VAL A 51 -17.37 -0.65 18.31
CA VAL A 51 -16.59 0.14 19.27
C VAL A 51 -15.89 -0.83 20.22
N GLY A 52 -14.64 -0.53 20.55
CA GLY A 52 -13.84 -1.31 21.47
C GLY A 52 -12.74 -0.49 22.12
N ASN A 53 -12.06 -1.07 23.09
CA ASN A 53 -10.99 -0.41 23.84
C ASN A 53 -9.64 -1.06 23.55
N CYS A 54 -8.62 -0.23 23.32
CA CYS A 54 -7.24 -0.71 23.20
C CYS A 54 -6.72 -1.19 24.56
N LYS A 55 -6.36 -2.47 24.69
CA LYS A 55 -5.83 -3.06 25.93
C LYS A 55 -4.31 -3.10 25.95
N GLU A 56 -3.69 -3.40 24.81
CA GLU A 56 -2.24 -3.62 24.78
C GLU A 56 -1.66 -3.37 23.37
N LYS A 57 -0.44 -2.84 23.31
CA LYS A 57 0.35 -2.74 22.08
C LYS A 57 1.23 -3.99 21.94
N LEU A 58 0.88 -4.87 20.99
CA LEU A 58 1.63 -6.10 20.74
C LEU A 58 2.84 -5.86 19.82
N SER A 59 2.73 -4.90 18.90
CA SER A 59 3.78 -4.55 17.93
C SER A 59 3.55 -3.15 17.38
N ASP A 60 4.50 -2.60 16.62
CA ASP A 60 4.39 -1.33 15.89
C ASP A 60 3.19 -1.27 14.93
N ARG A 61 2.53 -2.39 14.63
CA ARG A 61 1.34 -2.43 13.75
C ARG A 61 0.17 -3.20 14.33
N SER A 62 0.31 -3.88 15.46
CA SER A 62 -0.72 -4.77 16.00
C SER A 62 -1.04 -4.43 17.45
N TYR A 63 -2.33 -4.35 17.75
CA TYR A 63 -2.85 -4.08 19.09
C TYR A 63 -3.82 -5.19 19.49
N LEU A 64 -3.93 -5.40 20.80
CA LEU A 64 -4.99 -6.17 21.41
C LEU A 64 -6.12 -5.21 21.79
N VAL A 65 -7.32 -5.47 21.29
CA VAL A 65 -8.51 -4.66 21.54
C VAL A 65 -9.61 -5.50 22.13
N GLU A 66 -10.37 -4.94 23.06
CA GLU A 66 -11.58 -5.55 23.61
C GLU A 66 -12.79 -4.97 22.87
N SER A 67 -13.53 -5.82 22.14
CA SER A 67 -14.74 -5.45 21.41
C SER A 67 -15.84 -6.44 21.78
N ASN A 68 -17.02 -5.97 22.19
CA ASN A 68 -18.15 -6.84 22.56
C ASN A 68 -17.81 -7.94 23.59
N GLY A 69 -16.88 -7.66 24.52
CA GLY A 69 -16.44 -8.60 25.55
C GLY A 69 -15.42 -9.65 25.08
N GLU A 70 -14.96 -9.59 23.83
CA GLU A 70 -13.93 -10.48 23.30
C GLU A 70 -12.62 -9.70 23.07
N LEU A 71 -11.49 -10.34 23.39
CA LEU A 71 -10.15 -9.80 23.14
C LEU A 71 -9.65 -10.24 21.76
N LEU A 72 -9.52 -9.28 20.85
CA LEU A 72 -9.11 -9.52 19.47
C LEU A 72 -7.77 -8.82 19.17
N ARG A 73 -6.90 -9.54 18.47
CA ARG A 73 -5.73 -8.93 17.83
C ARG A 73 -6.15 -8.24 16.54
N ARG A 74 -5.79 -6.95 16.39
CA ARG A 74 -6.09 -6.12 15.21
C ARG A 74 -4.87 -5.36 14.74
N ASN A 75 -4.75 -5.17 13.43
CA ASN A 75 -3.74 -4.25 12.89
C ASN A 75 -4.21 -2.81 13.06
N ARG A 76 -3.27 -1.85 13.23
CA ARG A 76 -3.58 -0.43 13.36
C ARG A 76 -4.37 0.14 12.17
N GLN A 77 -4.22 -0.45 10.98
CA GLN A 77 -5.02 -0.11 9.79
C GLN A 77 -6.51 -0.48 9.91
N LEU A 78 -6.84 -1.40 10.81
CA LEU A 78 -8.19 -1.90 11.08
C LEU A 78 -8.77 -1.29 12.36
N LEU A 79 -8.09 -0.30 12.94
CA LEU A 79 -8.50 0.44 14.12
C LEU A 79 -8.59 1.92 13.76
N LYS A 80 -9.61 2.61 14.25
CA LYS A 80 -9.73 4.06 14.13
C LYS A 80 -10.01 4.64 15.50
N PRO A 81 -9.30 5.70 15.94
CA PRO A 81 -9.65 6.37 17.18
C PRO A 81 -11.08 6.91 17.10
N VAL A 82 -11.83 6.78 18.20
CA VAL A 82 -13.14 7.42 18.36
C VAL A 82 -12.91 8.86 18.81
N ASP A 83 -12.31 9.69 17.94
CA ASP A 83 -12.19 11.11 18.23
C ASP A 83 -13.53 11.80 17.92
N GLU A 84 -14.30 12.11 18.96
CA GLU A 84 -15.33 13.15 18.94
C GLU A 84 -14.65 14.53 19.02
N ALA A 85 -14.01 14.97 17.93
CA ALA A 85 -13.70 16.39 17.68
C ALA A 85 -13.20 16.58 16.25
N PRO A 86 -13.68 17.60 15.51
CA PRO A 86 -13.15 17.97 14.19
C PRO A 86 -11.67 18.37 14.30
N LYS A 87 -10.75 17.43 14.06
CA LYS A 87 -9.39 17.80 13.67
C LYS A 87 -9.50 18.43 12.29
N GLU A 88 -9.29 19.74 12.26
CA GLU A 88 -9.21 20.57 11.07
C GLU A 88 -8.44 19.85 9.94
N PRO A 89 -8.82 20.05 8.67
CA PRO A 89 -8.22 19.35 7.56
C PRO A 89 -6.73 19.71 7.49
N ALA A 90 -5.89 18.78 7.96
CA ALA A 90 -4.47 18.78 7.67
C ALA A 90 -4.34 18.82 6.15
N SER A 91 -3.91 19.97 5.65
CA SER A 91 -3.93 20.34 4.26
C SER A 91 -3.24 19.27 3.42
N ASP A 92 -3.98 18.70 2.47
CA ASP A 92 -3.41 18.00 1.33
C ASP A 92 -2.37 18.92 0.69
N THR A 93 -1.08 18.68 0.93
CA THR A 93 -0.04 19.18 0.03
C THR A 93 -0.08 18.32 -1.21
N GLN A 94 -1.10 18.60 -2.02
CA GLN A 94 -1.23 18.16 -3.38
C GLN A 94 -0.23 19.00 -4.21
N ALA A 95 1.02 18.55 -4.27
CA ALA A 95 1.98 19.10 -5.23
C ALA A 95 1.63 18.55 -6.62
N SER A 96 0.61 19.16 -7.22
CA SER A 96 0.34 19.13 -8.66
C SER A 96 1.20 20.21 -9.31
N PRO A 97 2.00 19.91 -10.34
CA PRO A 97 2.33 20.89 -11.34
C PRO A 97 1.38 20.65 -12.53
N GLU A 98 0.29 21.41 -12.55
CA GLU A 98 -0.44 21.65 -13.80
C GLU A 98 0.41 22.54 -14.72
N ALA A 99 0.31 22.20 -15.99
CA ALA A 99 0.96 22.86 -17.11
C ALA A 99 0.48 24.30 -17.28
N ASP A 100 1.37 25.16 -17.77
CA ASP A 100 0.94 26.35 -18.52
C ASP A 100 1.31 26.20 -20.00
N SER A 101 0.24 26.31 -20.78
CA SER A 101 0.13 26.63 -22.20
C SER A 101 1.03 27.79 -22.62
N ALA A 102 1.36 28.11 -23.86
CA ALA A 102 1.14 27.54 -25.18
C ALA A 102 2.06 28.35 -26.13
N ARG A 103 2.64 27.73 -27.15
CA ARG A 103 2.91 28.44 -28.42
C ARG A 103 3.05 27.46 -29.57
N THR A 104 2.01 27.41 -30.39
CA THR A 104 2.04 26.99 -31.80
C THR A 104 1.56 28.20 -32.62
N PRO A 105 2.01 28.42 -33.87
CA PRO A 105 1.62 27.51 -34.96
C PRO A 105 2.64 27.30 -36.13
N GLN A 106 2.57 26.09 -36.72
CA GLN A 106 2.77 25.73 -38.15
C GLN A 106 4.24 25.70 -38.69
N VAL A 107 4.73 24.73 -39.48
CA VAL A 107 4.26 24.21 -40.78
C VAL A 107 4.88 22.79 -41.06
N LEU A 108 4.09 21.86 -41.61
CA LEU A 108 4.44 20.51 -42.17
C LEU A 108 5.19 20.63 -43.54
N PRO A 109 5.76 19.58 -44.22
CA PRO A 109 5.48 18.14 -44.11
C PRO A 109 6.66 17.13 -44.32
N ALA A 110 6.33 15.85 -44.14
CA ALA A 110 6.81 14.64 -44.87
C ALA A 110 8.18 13.98 -44.54
N SER A 111 8.13 12.85 -43.82
CA SER A 111 8.59 11.53 -44.30
C SER A 111 8.31 10.43 -43.26
N GLU A 112 7.48 9.44 -43.59
CA GLU A 112 7.31 8.17 -42.82
C GLU A 112 8.57 7.30 -42.92
N PRO A 113 8.88 6.48 -41.89
CA PRO A 113 8.52 5.07 -41.99
C PRO A 113 8.06 4.40 -40.68
N ALA A 114 6.94 3.68 -40.79
CA ALA A 114 6.50 2.49 -40.05
C ALA A 114 6.88 2.35 -38.55
N VAL A 115 6.04 2.88 -37.68
CA VAL A 115 6.05 2.58 -36.24
C VAL A 115 5.22 1.32 -35.99
N ASN A 116 5.88 0.17 -35.79
CA ASN A 116 5.22 -1.01 -35.24
C ASN A 116 4.86 -0.76 -33.76
N PRO A 117 3.61 -0.97 -33.31
CA PRO A 117 3.25 -0.78 -31.91
C PRO A 117 3.89 -1.87 -31.03
N PRO A 118 4.32 -1.54 -29.79
CA PRO A 118 4.89 -2.52 -28.88
C PRO A 118 3.83 -3.56 -28.48
N VAL A 119 4.03 -4.81 -28.89
CA VAL A 119 3.17 -5.94 -28.53
C VAL A 119 3.24 -6.18 -27.01
N LEU A 120 2.10 -6.07 -26.33
CA LEU A 120 1.97 -6.44 -24.93
C LEU A 120 2.26 -7.94 -24.77
N ARG A 121 3.42 -8.28 -24.21
CA ARG A 121 3.77 -9.66 -23.84
C ARG A 121 2.96 -10.08 -22.61
N ARG A 122 1.70 -10.49 -22.81
CA ARG A 122 0.98 -11.23 -21.76
C ARG A 122 1.70 -12.57 -21.56
N SER A 123 2.01 -12.94 -20.32
CA SER A 123 2.50 -14.29 -20.05
C SER A 123 1.36 -15.27 -20.30
N GLN A 124 1.57 -16.21 -21.24
CA GLN A 124 0.68 -17.35 -21.43
C GLN A 124 1.08 -18.41 -20.38
N ARG A 125 0.67 -18.23 -19.12
CA ARG A 125 0.89 -19.26 -18.11
C ARG A 125 -0.12 -20.40 -18.34
N VAL A 126 0.36 -21.54 -18.81
CA VAL A 126 -0.43 -22.78 -18.82
C VAL A 126 -0.52 -23.31 -17.39
N VAL A 127 -1.73 -23.28 -16.80
CA VAL A 127 -1.99 -23.87 -15.48
C VAL A 127 -2.32 -25.34 -15.66
N LYS A 128 -1.41 -26.23 -15.26
CA LYS A 128 -1.69 -27.68 -15.20
C LYS A 128 -2.62 -27.98 -14.04
N LYS A 129 -3.63 -28.83 -14.27
CA LYS A 129 -4.49 -29.33 -13.20
C LYS A 129 -3.67 -30.25 -12.27
N PRO A 130 -3.90 -30.22 -10.95
CA PRO A 130 -3.23 -31.12 -10.03
C PRO A 130 -3.69 -32.56 -10.28
N ASP A 131 -2.74 -33.48 -10.28
CA ASP A 131 -3.03 -34.90 -10.32
C ASP A 131 -3.56 -35.32 -8.94
N ARG A 132 -4.76 -35.89 -8.91
CA ARG A 132 -5.38 -36.37 -7.67
C ARG A 132 -5.24 -37.89 -7.69
N PHE A 133 -4.40 -38.43 -6.80
CA PHE A 133 -4.35 -39.86 -6.55
C PHE A 133 -5.72 -40.30 -6.00
N THR A 134 -6.43 -41.13 -6.76
CA THR A 134 -7.63 -41.86 -6.35
C THR A 134 -7.27 -43.27 -5.90
#